data_AF-A0A845MPK5-F1
#
_entry.id   AF-A0A845MPK5-F1
#
_cell.length_a   1.000
_cell.length_b   1.000
_cell.length_c   1.000
_cell.angle_alpha   90.00
_cell.angle_beta   90.00
_cell.angle_gamma   90.00
#
_symmetry.space_group_name_H-M   'P 1'
#
loop_
_entity.id
_entity.type
_entity.pdbx_description
1 polymer ?
#
loop_
_entity_poly.entity_id
_entity_poly.type
_entity_poly.pdbx_seq_one_letter_code
_entity_poly.pdbx_strand_id
1 'polypeptide(L)'
;MKGGKAPTASQKRWHDWLANQGCYLGLGPACIHHCVGSTGKHNKVEIGQWFCIPLSYEAHQGAGGIHGDLSAFDGHNLGERRKEIEKTIFNRLVAVYRRQHGEYPCPPDVLAAIENYHR
;
A
#
# COMPACT_ATOMS: atom_id res chain seq x y z
N MET A 1 -18.67 9.27 -11.43
CA MET A 1 -17.73 8.99 -10.32
C MET A 1 -17.92 7.54 -9.88
N LYS A 2 -16.93 6.65 -10.04
CA LYS A 2 -16.99 5.31 -9.42
C LYS A 2 -16.82 5.51 -7.92
N GLY A 3 -17.88 5.31 -7.15
CA GLY A 3 -17.89 5.52 -5.70
C GLY A 3 -16.81 4.69 -5.02
N GLY A 4 -16.05 5.33 -4.12
CA GLY A 4 -15.12 4.62 -3.25
C GLY A 4 -15.87 3.77 -2.23
N LYS A 5 -15.28 2.64 -1.83
CA LYS A 5 -15.77 1.91 -0.66
C LYS A 5 -15.26 2.62 0.59
N ALA A 6 -16.08 2.72 1.64
CA ALA A 6 -15.60 3.15 2.94
C ALA A 6 -14.86 1.98 3.64
N PRO A 7 -13.78 2.23 4.39
CA PRO A 7 -13.11 1.18 5.14
C PRO A 7 -13.96 0.71 6.33
N THR A 8 -13.88 -0.59 6.63
CA THR A 8 -14.33 -1.14 7.91
C THR A 8 -13.44 -0.65 9.07
N ALA A 9 -13.85 -0.88 10.32
CA ALA A 9 -13.05 -0.51 11.48
C ALA A 9 -11.63 -1.11 11.45
N SER A 10 -11.48 -2.38 11.07
CA SER A 10 -10.17 -3.03 10.97
C SER A 10 -9.32 -2.45 9.84
N GLN A 11 -9.92 -2.15 8.69
CA GLN A 11 -9.24 -1.48 7.58
C GLN A 11 -8.80 -0.07 7.96
N LYS A 12 -9.65 0.65 8.71
CA LYS A 12 -9.30 1.98 9.21
C LYS A 12 -8.12 1.92 10.18
N ARG A 13 -8.06 0.95 11.10
CA ARG A 13 -6.89 0.78 11.99
C ARG A 13 -5.60 0.57 11.20
N TRP A 14 -5.65 -0.22 10.14
CA TRP A 14 -4.52 -0.39 9.23
C TRP A 14 -4.14 0.93 8.53
N HIS A 15 -5.12 1.68 8.01
CA HIS A 15 -4.87 2.98 7.38
C HIS A 15 -4.27 4.00 8.35
N ASP A 16 -4.80 4.08 9.57
CA ASP A 16 -4.30 4.98 10.61
C ASP A 16 -2.85 4.61 10.97
N TRP A 17 -2.54 3.31 11.11
CA TRP A 17 -1.17 2.85 11.36
C TRP A 17 -0.23 3.22 10.21
N LEU A 18 -0.65 3.03 8.95
CA LEU A 18 0.14 3.42 7.78
C LEU A 18 0.40 4.92 7.75
N ALA A 19 -0.62 5.74 7.99
CA ALA A 19 -0.48 7.20 8.00
C ALA A 19 0.50 7.67 9.07
N ASN A 20 0.52 7.00 10.24
CA ASN A 20 1.43 7.30 11.33
C ASN A 20 2.90 6.92 11.04
N GLN A 21 3.19 6.09 10.03
CA GLN A 21 4.57 5.79 9.64
C GLN A 21 5.24 6.91 8.84
N GLY A 22 4.46 7.89 8.33
CA GLY A 22 4.96 8.86 7.35
C GLY A 22 5.18 8.25 5.96
N CYS A 23 5.65 9.05 5.00
CA CYS A 23 5.98 8.55 3.67
C CYS A 23 7.05 7.46 3.77
N TYR A 24 6.85 6.33 3.09
CA TYR A 24 7.83 5.25 3.06
C TYR A 24 9.23 5.70 2.58
N LEU A 25 9.28 6.68 1.67
CA LEU A 25 10.52 7.28 1.17
C LEU A 25 11.06 8.42 2.05
N GLY A 26 10.39 8.77 3.14
CA GLY A 26 10.80 9.88 4.02
C GLY A 26 10.56 11.28 3.46
N LEU A 27 9.86 11.42 2.33
CA LEU A 27 9.64 12.67 1.61
C LEU A 27 8.48 13.53 2.19
N GLY A 28 8.18 13.41 3.49
CA GLY A 28 7.15 14.19 4.19
C GLY A 28 5.93 13.41 4.68
N PRO A 29 4.81 14.10 5.00
CA PRO A 29 3.60 13.49 5.55
C PRO A 29 2.99 12.44 4.61
N ALA A 30 2.42 11.37 5.17
CA ALA A 30 1.80 10.31 4.38
C ALA A 30 0.40 10.68 3.89
N CYS A 31 0.13 10.33 2.64
CA CYS A 31 -1.17 10.08 2.07
C CYS A 31 -1.31 8.57 1.83
N ILE A 32 -2.52 8.03 2.03
CA ILE A 32 -2.78 6.62 1.75
C ILE A 32 -2.93 6.41 0.24
N HIS A 33 -2.01 5.64 -0.34
CA HIS A 33 -2.10 5.18 -1.72
C HIS A 33 -2.78 3.82 -1.79
N HIS A 34 -3.93 3.73 -2.46
CA HIS A 34 -4.59 2.45 -2.76
C HIS A 34 -4.00 1.84 -4.03
N CYS A 35 -3.20 0.79 -3.90
CA CYS A 35 -2.43 0.19 -4.99
C CYS A 35 -3.33 -0.30 -6.14
N VAL A 36 -4.56 -0.71 -5.84
CA VAL A 36 -5.52 -1.25 -6.81
C VAL A 36 -6.89 -0.55 -6.77
N GLY A 37 -6.95 0.62 -6.13
CA GLY A 37 -8.20 1.33 -5.82
C GLY A 37 -8.98 0.69 -4.66
N SER A 38 -9.81 1.48 -3.98
CA SER A 38 -10.51 1.07 -2.75
C SER A 38 -11.53 -0.06 -2.93
N THR A 39 -11.98 -0.32 -4.16
CA THR A 39 -12.89 -1.42 -4.53
C THR A 39 -12.19 -2.59 -5.21
N GLY A 40 -10.85 -2.57 -5.28
CA GLY A 40 -10.05 -3.59 -5.95
C GLY A 40 -10.29 -4.99 -5.39
N LYS A 41 -10.41 -5.97 -6.30
CA LYS A 41 -10.58 -7.38 -5.99
C LYS A 41 -9.57 -8.22 -6.77
N HIS A 42 -9.12 -9.32 -6.17
CA HIS A 42 -8.32 -10.35 -6.83
C HIS A 42 -8.77 -11.72 -6.33
N ASN A 43 -8.96 -12.69 -7.23
CA ASN A 43 -9.48 -14.02 -6.90
C ASN A 43 -10.74 -13.99 -6.02
N LYS A 44 -11.66 -13.06 -6.33
CA LYS A 44 -12.91 -12.78 -5.58
C LYS A 44 -12.70 -12.24 -4.15
N VAL A 45 -11.47 -12.05 -3.70
CA VAL A 45 -11.12 -11.43 -2.41
C VAL A 45 -11.03 -9.92 -2.55
N GLU A 46 -11.61 -9.18 -1.61
CA GLU A 46 -11.52 -7.72 -1.53
C GLU A 46 -10.19 -7.29 -0.93
N ILE A 47 -9.28 -6.83 -1.79
CA ILE A 47 -7.94 -6.39 -1.39
C ILE A 47 -7.79 -4.87 -1.38
N GLY A 48 -8.71 -4.14 -2.00
CA GLY A 48 -8.56 -2.70 -2.26
C GLY A 48 -8.29 -1.85 -1.03
N GLN A 49 -8.98 -2.13 0.08
CA GLN A 49 -8.78 -1.40 1.35
C GLN A 49 -7.60 -1.90 2.17
N TRP A 50 -6.98 -3.01 1.78
CA TRP A 50 -5.88 -3.60 2.51
C TRP A 50 -4.56 -3.33 1.82
N PHE A 51 -4.53 -3.43 0.48
CA PHE A 51 -3.35 -3.18 -0.34
C PHE A 51 -3.11 -1.68 -0.51
N CYS A 52 -2.66 -1.07 0.58
CA CYS A 52 -2.35 0.34 0.69
C CYS A 52 -0.93 0.56 1.19
N ILE A 53 -0.31 1.64 0.76
CA ILE A 53 1.03 2.07 1.20
C ILE A 53 1.04 3.56 1.54
N PRO A 54 1.86 4.02 2.49
CA PRO A 54 1.94 5.42 2.87
C PRO A 54 3.00 6.14 2.02
N LEU A 55 2.56 7.11 1.21
CA LEU A 55 3.42 7.89 0.33
C LEU A 55 3.15 9.37 0.54
N SER A 56 4.18 10.23 0.47
CA SER A 56 3.96 11.67 0.43
C SER A 56 3.32 12.08 -0.88
N TYR A 57 2.80 13.32 -0.94
CA TYR A 57 2.27 13.86 -2.20
C TYR A 57 3.27 13.73 -3.35
N GLU A 58 4.55 14.03 -3.12
CA GLU A 58 5.59 13.90 -4.14
C GLU A 58 5.79 12.45 -4.58
N ALA A 59 5.94 11.52 -3.63
CA ALA A 59 6.08 10.09 -3.92
C ALA A 59 4.82 9.47 -4.54
N HIS A 60 3.67 10.12 -4.41
CA HIS A 60 2.38 9.61 -4.89
C HIS A 60 1.99 10.21 -6.24
N GLN A 61 1.94 11.54 -6.34
CA GLN A 61 1.39 12.32 -7.46
C GLN A 61 2.46 13.15 -8.19
N GLY A 62 3.67 13.29 -7.62
CA GLY A 62 4.78 14.01 -8.25
C GLY A 62 5.26 13.33 -9.54
N ALA A 63 6.05 14.04 -10.34
CA ALA A 63 6.53 13.54 -11.63
C ALA A 63 7.35 12.25 -11.49
N GLY A 64 8.15 12.13 -10.42
CA GLY A 64 8.89 10.92 -10.07
C GLY A 64 8.11 9.90 -9.24
N GLY A 65 6.87 10.21 -8.87
CA GLY A 65 6.07 9.42 -7.94
C GLY A 65 5.52 8.12 -8.54
N ILE A 66 4.74 7.39 -7.75
CA ILE A 66 4.22 6.05 -8.08
C ILE A 66 3.25 6.06 -9.28
N HIS A 67 2.67 7.23 -9.58
CA HIS A 67 1.84 7.46 -10.76
C HIS A 67 2.57 8.14 -11.92
N GLY A 68 3.82 8.56 -11.71
CA GLY A 68 4.67 9.21 -12.70
C GLY A 68 5.68 8.24 -13.30
N ASP A 69 6.94 8.68 -13.45
CA ASP A 69 8.02 7.90 -14.08
C ASP A 69 8.78 6.96 -13.13
N LEU A 70 8.42 6.94 -11.84
CA LEU A 70 9.00 6.09 -10.79
C LEU A 70 10.43 6.46 -10.32
N SER A 71 11.04 7.53 -10.85
CA SER A 71 12.41 7.93 -10.50
C SER A 71 12.62 8.20 -8.99
N ALA A 72 11.57 8.53 -8.24
CA ALA A 72 11.67 8.69 -6.78
C ALA A 72 11.96 7.38 -6.03
N PHE A 73 11.80 6.22 -6.67
CA PHE A 73 12.01 4.90 -6.08
C PHE A 73 13.34 4.25 -6.48
N ASP A 74 14.11 4.90 -7.35
CA ASP A 74 15.41 4.40 -7.80
C ASP A 74 16.38 4.24 -6.61
N GLY A 75 17.14 3.14 -6.61
CA GLY A 75 18.11 2.84 -5.54
C GLY A 75 17.51 2.36 -4.22
N HIS A 76 16.17 2.30 -4.07
CA HIS A 76 15.52 1.80 -2.84
C HIS A 76 15.37 0.26 -2.78
N ASN A 77 15.81 -0.45 -3.83
CA ASN A 77 15.68 -1.90 -3.97
C ASN A 77 14.23 -2.38 -3.75
N LEU A 78 13.29 -1.80 -4.50
CA LEU A 78 11.84 -2.05 -4.40
C LEU A 78 11.26 -2.81 -5.60
N GLY A 79 12.02 -2.94 -6.67
CA GLY A 79 11.56 -3.44 -7.98
C GLY A 79 11.66 -2.36 -9.04
N GLU A 80 11.42 -2.73 -10.30
CA GLU A 80 11.53 -1.84 -11.46
C GLU A 80 10.17 -1.36 -11.94
N ARG A 81 9.11 -2.12 -11.66
CA ARG A 81 7.74 -1.81 -12.06
C ARG A 81 6.93 -1.33 -10.88
N ARG A 82 5.97 -0.45 -11.14
CA ARG A 82 5.03 0.10 -10.13
C ARG A 82 4.47 -0.96 -9.17
N LYS A 83 3.99 -2.09 -9.69
CA LYS A 83 3.39 -3.15 -8.85
C LYS A 83 4.41 -3.91 -8.01
N GLU A 84 5.65 -4.03 -8.48
CA GLU A 84 6.73 -4.63 -7.69
C GLU A 84 7.08 -3.71 -6.54
N ILE A 85 7.22 -2.41 -6.81
CA ILE A 85 7.46 -1.38 -5.80
C ILE A 85 6.37 -1.41 -4.73
N GLU A 86 5.11 -1.31 -5.13
CA GLU A 86 3.99 -1.33 -4.19
C GLU A 86 3.93 -2.62 -3.36
N LYS A 87 4.13 -3.79 -3.97
CA LYS A 87 4.15 -5.07 -3.25
C LYS A 87 5.33 -5.17 -2.29
N THR A 88 6.52 -4.73 -2.69
CA THR A 88 7.70 -4.75 -1.82
C THR A 88 7.50 -3.83 -0.61
N ILE A 89 6.99 -2.61 -0.82
CA ILE A 89 6.66 -1.69 0.27
C ILE A 89 5.61 -2.30 1.20
N PHE A 90 4.51 -2.81 0.63
CA PHE A 90 3.43 -3.44 1.40
C PHE A 90 3.94 -4.60 2.26
N ASN A 91 4.71 -5.53 1.68
CA ASN A 91 5.24 -6.68 2.40
C ASN A 91 6.18 -6.28 3.54
N ARG A 92 7.04 -5.28 3.32
CA ARG A 92 7.92 -4.74 4.36
C ARG A 92 7.10 -4.13 5.50
N LEU A 93 6.04 -3.37 5.20
CA LEU A 93 5.16 -2.77 6.20
C LEU A 93 4.35 -3.81 6.98
N VAL A 94 3.85 -4.85 6.31
CA VAL A 94 3.19 -5.99 6.96
C VAL A 94 4.14 -6.68 7.94
N ALA A 95 5.41 -6.88 7.56
CA ALA A 95 6.41 -7.49 8.42
C ALA A 95 6.72 -6.62 9.65
N VAL A 96 6.80 -5.29 9.48
CA VAL A 96 6.98 -4.34 10.59
C VAL A 96 5.76 -4.36 11.52
N TYR A 97 4.55 -4.28 10.97
CA TYR A 97 3.31 -4.35 11.74
C TYR A 97 3.26 -5.62 12.58
N ARG A 98 3.53 -6.77 11.97
CA ARG A 98 3.56 -8.06 12.67
C ARG A 98 4.58 -8.11 13.80
N ARG A 99 5.76 -7.51 13.59
CA ARG A 99 6.79 -7.41 14.63
C ARG A 99 6.33 -6.54 15.81
N GLN A 100 5.62 -5.44 15.54
CA GLN A 100 5.15 -4.50 16.55
C GLN A 100 3.92 -5.00 17.33
N HIS A 101 3.01 -5.71 16.66
CA HIS A 101 1.70 -6.06 17.22
C HIS A 101 1.51 -7.55 17.50
N GLY A 102 2.37 -8.42 16.99
CA GLY A 102 2.23 -9.88 17.14
C GLY A 102 1.18 -10.51 16.22
N GLU A 103 0.48 -9.72 15.41
CA GLU A 103 -0.57 -10.15 14.49
C GLU A 103 -0.40 -9.56 13.08
N TYR A 104 -1.10 -10.12 12.09
CA TYR A 104 -1.14 -9.55 10.74
C TYR A 104 -2.18 -8.43 10.64
N PRO A 105 -1.94 -7.38 9.82
CA PRO A 105 -2.87 -6.26 9.70
C PRO A 105 -4.17 -6.63 8.97
N CYS A 106 -4.17 -7.72 8.21
CA CYS A 106 -5.33 -8.19 7.45
C CYS A 106 -5.43 -9.73 7.46
N PRO A 107 -6.61 -10.27 7.08
CA PRO A 107 -6.83 -11.71 7.02
C PRO A 107 -5.84 -12.46 6.09
N PRO A 108 -5.52 -13.73 6.37
CA PRO A 108 -4.55 -14.50 5.56
C PRO A 108 -4.91 -14.65 4.08
N ASP A 109 -6.20 -14.77 3.75
CA ASP A 109 -6.69 -14.85 2.36
C ASP A 109 -6.48 -13.55 1.60
N VAL A 110 -6.62 -12.40 2.27
CA VAL A 110 -6.29 -11.08 1.72
C VAL A 110 -4.78 -10.98 1.43
N LEU A 111 -3.92 -11.40 2.36
CA LEU A 111 -2.47 -11.40 2.15
C LEU A 111 -2.08 -12.26 0.94
N ALA A 112 -2.57 -13.50 0.89
CA ALA A 112 -2.31 -14.41 -0.22
C ALA A 112 -2.81 -13.84 -1.56
N ALA A 113 -3.98 -13.18 -1.57
CA ALA A 113 -4.52 -12.53 -2.77
C ALA A 113 -3.68 -11.32 -3.22
N ILE A 114 -3.07 -10.57 -2.30
CA ILE A 114 -2.17 -9.45 -2.65
C ILE A 114 -0.83 -9.98 -3.19
N GLU A 115 -0.29 -11.03 -2.58
CA GLU A 115 0.98 -11.64 -3.02
C GLU A 115 0.89 -12.19 -4.46
N ASN A 116 -0.25 -12.80 -4.80
CA ASN A 116 -0.58 -13.31 -6.13
C ASN A 116 -1.06 -12.20 -7.11
N TYR A 117 -1.05 -10.93 -6.72
CA TYR A 117 -1.47 -9.86 -7.63
C TYR A 117 -0.38 -9.56 -8.68
N HIS A 118 -0.74 -9.63 -9.97
CA HIS A 118 0.18 -9.45 -11.10
C HIS A 118 -0.27 -8.47 -12.19
N ARG A 119 -1.41 -7.78 -11.99
CA ARG A 119 -2.02 -6.95 -13.04
C ARG A 119 -1.29 -5.63 -13.27
#